data_AF-A0A947MKH3-F1
#
_entry.id   AF-A0A947MKH3-F1
#
_cell.length_a   1.000
_cell.length_b   1.000
_cell.length_c   1.000
_cell.angle_alpha   90.00
_cell.angle_beta   90.00
_cell.angle_gamma   90.00
#
_symmetry.space_group_name_H-M   'P 1'
#
loop_
_entity.id
_entity.type
_entity.pdbx_description
1 polymer ?
#
loop_
_entity_poly.entity_id
_entity_poly.type
_entity_poly.pdbx_seq_one_letter_code
_entity_poly.pdbx_strand_id
1 'polypeptide(L)'
;MPTPSASNFFQDPLDISANSASLSARNALNQARNAFLQISGRLQFVTPDIEAYQAAAEKVLPAMVLAANALTTSSGTETPESDKALYKQEFQQLYADALNQMLTGINLNLQIYQNQFETPQSLGSGATSESVTTALKDLTAVFQATEYTERYITDLAAFESLFTQQQPKQALEGLRNQQTVVINGLLNFSKQTTDSSAIQAAYQMVAQSLTNPSMLNQLSQLAIRAYGQEQVAFRKDEITPAQPSPNRIVLVVKEAVDRYRLVQLENNLLKNQVVQDNRGLRASDFLNQTNVVLVNPSAAP
;
A
#
# COMPACT_ATOMS: atom_id res chain seq x y z
N MET A 1 51.78 -23.94 -47.58
CA MET A 1 50.70 -22.99 -47.24
C MET A 1 49.80 -23.68 -46.23
N PRO A 2 49.62 -23.16 -45.01
CA PRO A 2 48.68 -23.71 -44.07
C PRO A 2 47.27 -23.15 -44.34
N THR A 3 46.27 -24.01 -44.25
CA THR A 3 44.84 -23.68 -44.26
C THR A 3 44.48 -22.84 -43.04
N PRO A 4 43.71 -21.73 -43.16
CA PRO A 4 43.20 -21.04 -42.00
C PRO A 4 42.02 -21.80 -41.40
N SER A 5 42.14 -22.14 -40.12
CA SER A 5 41.03 -22.64 -39.30
C SER A 5 39.98 -21.54 -39.13
N ALA A 6 38.80 -21.73 -39.72
CA ALA A 6 37.62 -20.94 -39.45
C ALA A 6 36.99 -21.43 -38.14
N SER A 7 37.53 -20.97 -37.01
CA SER A 7 36.88 -21.02 -35.71
C SER A 7 36.57 -19.59 -35.29
N ASN A 8 35.32 -19.37 -34.88
CA ASN A 8 34.67 -18.10 -34.53
C ASN A 8 33.98 -17.42 -35.71
N PHE A 9 32.65 -17.58 -35.82
CA PHE A 9 31.69 -16.51 -36.09
C PHE A 9 30.24 -17.05 -36.14
N PHE A 10 29.86 -17.82 -35.12
CA PHE A 10 28.44 -17.99 -34.77
C PHE A 10 28.37 -17.95 -33.26
N GLN A 11 28.37 -16.74 -32.69
CA GLN A 11 27.78 -16.54 -31.38
C GLN A 11 26.28 -16.77 -31.56
N ASP A 12 25.77 -17.82 -30.92
CA ASP A 12 24.39 -18.22 -31.01
C ASP A 12 23.50 -17.06 -30.51
N PRO A 13 22.41 -16.67 -31.21
CA PRO A 13 21.48 -15.63 -30.74
C PRO A 13 20.90 -15.92 -29.34
N LEU A 14 20.95 -17.18 -28.92
CA LEU A 14 20.55 -17.65 -27.58
C LEU A 14 21.52 -17.20 -26.48
N ASP A 15 22.83 -17.09 -26.77
CA ASP A 15 23.89 -16.73 -25.82
C ASP A 15 23.87 -15.23 -25.44
N ILE A 16 23.34 -14.39 -26.35
CA ILE A 16 23.10 -12.96 -26.11
C ILE A 16 21.90 -12.75 -25.17
N SER A 17 20.88 -13.62 -25.27
CA SER A 17 19.65 -13.52 -24.47
C SER A 17 19.87 -13.93 -23.01
N ALA A 18 20.72 -14.92 -22.72
CA ALA A 18 21.03 -15.36 -21.35
C ALA A 18 21.87 -14.34 -20.56
N ASN A 19 22.89 -13.77 -21.20
CA ASN A 19 23.65 -12.64 -20.64
C ASN A 19 22.74 -11.44 -20.35
N SER A 20 21.67 -11.25 -21.13
CA SER A 20 20.74 -10.15 -20.93
C SER A 20 19.90 -10.28 -19.65
N ALA A 21 19.44 -11.49 -19.29
CA ALA A 21 18.59 -11.72 -18.10
C ALA A 21 19.38 -11.61 -16.79
N SER A 22 20.59 -12.20 -16.74
CA SER A 22 21.50 -12.09 -15.59
C SER A 22 21.93 -10.63 -15.36
N LEU A 23 22.32 -9.93 -16.44
CA LEU A 23 22.67 -8.52 -16.38
C LEU A 23 21.47 -7.64 -15.99
N SER A 24 20.27 -7.98 -16.48
CA SER A 24 19.02 -7.30 -16.10
C SER A 24 18.71 -7.46 -14.61
N ALA A 25 18.77 -8.69 -14.07
CA ALA A 25 18.58 -8.95 -12.66
C ALA A 25 19.59 -8.18 -11.80
N ARG A 26 20.87 -8.21 -12.17
CA ARG A 26 21.93 -7.46 -11.47
C ARG A 26 21.69 -5.95 -11.49
N ASN A 27 21.34 -5.38 -12.64
CA ASN A 27 21.09 -3.94 -12.77
C ASN A 27 19.88 -3.52 -11.94
N ALA A 28 18.80 -4.31 -11.97
CA ALA A 28 17.61 -4.06 -11.18
C ALA A 28 17.88 -4.17 -9.67
N LEU A 29 18.66 -5.18 -9.24
CA LEU A 29 19.09 -5.32 -7.83
C LEU A 29 19.96 -4.14 -7.38
N ASN A 30 20.90 -3.69 -8.21
CA ASN A 30 21.70 -2.50 -7.91
C ASN A 30 20.85 -1.25 -7.77
N GLN A 31 19.85 -1.08 -8.65
CA GLN A 31 18.89 0.03 -8.55
C GLN A 31 18.07 -0.04 -7.27
N ALA A 32 17.53 -1.23 -6.95
CA ALA A 32 16.75 -1.46 -5.73
C ALA A 32 17.59 -1.17 -4.49
N ARG A 33 18.83 -1.66 -4.44
CA ARG A 33 19.77 -1.44 -3.34
C ARG A 33 20.12 0.03 -3.17
N ASN A 34 20.43 0.73 -4.25
CA ASN A 34 20.74 2.16 -4.19
C ASN A 34 19.53 2.98 -3.70
N ALA A 35 18.32 2.65 -4.18
CA ALA A 35 17.10 3.28 -3.71
C ALA A 35 16.85 2.98 -2.22
N PHE A 36 17.08 1.73 -1.80
CA PHE A 36 16.92 1.33 -0.39
C PHE A 36 17.91 2.05 0.52
N LEU A 37 19.18 2.18 0.13
CA LEU A 37 20.20 2.89 0.91
C LEU A 37 19.85 4.37 1.14
N GLN A 38 19.08 5.01 0.26
CA GLN A 38 18.63 6.40 0.44
C GLN A 38 17.52 6.56 1.50
N ILE A 39 16.81 5.48 1.82
CA ILE A 39 15.69 5.48 2.76
C ILE A 39 15.96 4.64 4.02
N SER A 40 16.98 3.79 3.97
CA SER A 40 17.43 2.94 5.07
C SER A 40 17.78 3.81 6.27
N GLY A 41 17.27 3.45 7.45
CA GLY A 41 17.35 4.26 8.67
C GLY A 41 16.19 5.24 8.86
N ARG A 42 15.69 5.90 7.81
CA ARG A 42 14.50 6.76 7.89
C ARG A 42 13.23 5.96 8.16
N LEU A 43 13.17 4.73 7.65
CA LEU A 43 12.06 3.79 7.89
C LEU A 43 11.86 3.44 9.37
N GLN A 44 12.89 3.61 10.21
CA GLN A 44 12.87 3.25 11.63
C GLN A 44 12.68 4.47 12.57
N PHE A 45 12.40 5.65 12.02
CA PHE A 45 12.24 6.86 12.84
C PHE A 45 11.04 6.77 13.78
N VAL A 46 11.19 7.41 14.94
CA VAL A 46 10.09 7.72 15.85
C VAL A 46 9.35 8.92 15.27
N THR A 47 8.06 8.76 15.00
CA THR A 47 7.28 9.45 13.96
C THR A 47 7.57 8.87 12.58
N PRO A 48 6.62 8.16 11.96
CA PRO A 48 6.84 7.54 10.65
C PRO A 48 7.20 8.59 9.59
N ASP A 49 8.36 8.41 8.94
CA ASP A 49 8.75 9.20 7.78
C ASP A 49 8.01 8.68 6.54
N ILE A 50 6.80 9.20 6.32
CA ILE A 50 5.90 8.73 5.25
C ILE A 50 6.54 8.82 3.86
N GLU A 51 7.41 9.80 3.62
CA GLU A 51 8.13 9.90 2.36
C GLU A 51 9.09 8.73 2.14
N ALA A 52 9.72 8.22 3.22
CA ALA A 52 10.57 7.05 3.13
C ALA A 52 9.76 5.78 2.81
N TYR A 53 8.60 5.59 3.42
CA TYR A 53 7.69 4.47 3.13
C TYR A 53 7.12 4.55 1.71
N GLN A 54 6.71 5.76 1.28
CA GLN A 54 6.27 6.00 -0.09
C GLN A 54 7.40 5.69 -1.09
N ALA A 55 8.62 6.15 -0.82
CA ALA A 55 9.78 5.86 -1.67
C ALA A 55 10.12 4.35 -1.70
N ALA A 56 9.85 3.60 -0.63
CA ALA A 56 9.95 2.14 -0.66
C ALA A 56 8.98 1.54 -1.69
N ALA A 57 7.74 2.02 -1.73
CA ALA A 57 6.72 1.57 -2.68
C ALA A 57 6.92 2.09 -4.12
N GLU A 58 7.50 3.28 -4.30
CA GLU A 58 7.61 3.93 -5.61
C GLU A 58 8.98 3.74 -6.29
N LYS A 59 10.04 3.45 -5.52
CA LYS A 59 11.41 3.36 -6.05
C LYS A 59 12.03 1.99 -5.81
N VAL A 60 11.96 1.48 -4.58
CA VAL A 60 12.54 0.17 -4.24
C VAL A 60 11.72 -0.96 -4.84
N LEU A 61 10.39 -0.93 -4.63
CA LEU A 61 9.49 -1.98 -5.08
C LEU A 61 9.53 -2.20 -6.61
N PRO A 62 9.43 -1.18 -7.48
CA PRO A 62 9.48 -1.43 -8.93
C PRO A 62 10.81 -2.07 -9.37
N ALA A 63 11.94 -1.65 -8.80
CA ALA A 63 13.24 -2.24 -9.09
C ALA A 63 13.33 -3.69 -8.57
N MET A 64 12.76 -3.98 -7.40
CA MET A 64 12.65 -5.35 -6.88
C MET A 64 11.76 -6.23 -7.76
N VAL A 65 10.63 -5.71 -8.25
CA VAL A 65 9.74 -6.44 -9.19
C VAL A 65 10.45 -6.72 -10.51
N LEU A 66 11.24 -5.77 -11.03
CA LEU A 66 12.06 -6.00 -12.23
C LEU A 66 13.09 -7.11 -12.01
N ALA A 67 13.79 -7.09 -10.87
CA ALA A 67 14.72 -8.14 -10.49
C ALA A 67 14.01 -9.50 -10.35
N ALA A 68 12.85 -9.53 -9.70
CA ALA A 68 12.06 -10.73 -9.50
C ALA A 68 11.59 -11.34 -10.83
N ASN A 69 11.12 -10.51 -11.78
CA ASN A 69 10.77 -10.95 -13.13
C ASN A 69 11.98 -11.56 -13.85
N ALA A 70 13.15 -10.92 -13.81
CA ALA A 70 14.36 -11.45 -14.45
C ALA A 70 14.82 -12.79 -13.84
N LEU A 71 14.70 -12.95 -12.52
CA LEU A 71 15.06 -14.17 -11.80
C LEU A 71 14.06 -15.33 -12.03
N THR A 72 12.79 -15.03 -12.30
CA THR A 72 11.73 -16.04 -12.48
C THR A 72 11.49 -16.43 -13.94
N THR A 73 11.69 -15.52 -14.89
CA THR A 73 11.51 -15.77 -16.33
C THR A 73 12.71 -16.43 -17.00
N SER A 74 13.86 -16.49 -16.33
CA SER A 74 15.05 -17.22 -16.80
C SER A 74 14.85 -18.75 -16.68
N SER A 75 13.99 -19.31 -17.52
CA SER A 75 13.74 -20.76 -17.64
C SER A 75 14.75 -21.48 -18.56
N GLY A 76 15.82 -20.81 -18.98
CA GLY A 76 16.89 -21.40 -19.77
C GLY A 76 17.96 -22.07 -18.90
N THR A 77 18.27 -23.33 -19.22
CA THR A 77 19.23 -24.25 -18.59
C THR A 77 20.70 -23.78 -18.52
N GLU A 78 21.02 -22.53 -18.85
CA GLU A 78 22.40 -22.10 -19.12
C GLU A 78 22.77 -20.72 -18.55
N THR A 79 22.02 -20.21 -17.57
CA THR A 79 22.63 -19.27 -16.59
C THR A 79 23.49 -20.14 -15.67
N PRO A 80 24.76 -19.79 -15.34
CA PRO A 80 25.48 -20.52 -14.31
C PRO A 80 24.58 -20.56 -13.08
N GLU A 81 24.20 -21.75 -12.62
CA GLU A 81 23.31 -21.89 -11.46
C GLU A 81 23.85 -21.11 -10.25
N SER A 82 25.17 -20.96 -10.17
CA SER A 82 25.90 -20.14 -9.20
C SER A 82 25.47 -18.67 -9.19
N ASP A 83 25.34 -18.03 -10.36
CA ASP A 83 25.05 -16.60 -10.46
C ASP A 83 23.58 -16.32 -10.18
N LYS A 84 22.69 -17.20 -10.68
CA LYS A 84 21.26 -17.12 -10.39
C LYS A 84 20.97 -17.36 -8.91
N ALA A 85 21.67 -18.31 -8.28
CA ALA A 85 21.59 -18.53 -6.83
C ALA A 85 22.10 -17.32 -6.04
N LEU A 86 23.21 -16.71 -6.46
CA LEU A 86 23.76 -15.50 -5.85
C LEU A 86 22.76 -14.34 -5.92
N TYR A 87 22.21 -14.03 -7.09
CA TYR A 87 21.25 -12.94 -7.25
C TYR A 87 19.92 -13.21 -6.53
N LYS A 88 19.49 -14.47 -6.48
CA LYS A 88 18.35 -14.87 -5.65
C LYS A 88 18.62 -14.61 -4.17
N GLN A 89 19.82 -14.95 -3.69
CA GLN A 89 20.20 -14.67 -2.30
C GLN A 89 20.25 -13.16 -2.02
N GLU A 90 20.84 -12.36 -2.92
CA GLU A 90 20.87 -10.90 -2.80
C GLU A 90 19.46 -10.28 -2.80
N PHE A 91 18.59 -10.76 -3.69
CA PHE A 91 17.18 -10.38 -3.72
C PHE A 91 16.48 -10.68 -2.38
N GLN A 92 16.64 -11.91 -1.87
CA GLN A 92 16.03 -12.32 -0.60
C GLN A 92 16.55 -11.52 0.58
N GLN A 93 17.86 -11.22 0.60
CA GLN A 93 18.47 -10.40 1.64
C GLN A 93 17.93 -8.96 1.60
N LEU A 94 17.91 -8.33 0.42
CA LEU A 94 17.40 -6.97 0.28
C LEU A 94 15.91 -6.87 0.63
N TYR A 95 15.11 -7.88 0.24
CA TYR A 95 13.71 -7.99 0.65
C TYR A 95 13.59 -8.07 2.18
N ALA A 96 14.34 -8.96 2.82
CA ALA A 96 14.29 -9.16 4.26
C ALA A 96 14.73 -7.90 5.02
N ASP A 97 15.81 -7.23 4.58
CA ASP A 97 16.31 -6.00 5.19
C ASP A 97 15.29 -4.87 5.09
N ALA A 98 14.73 -4.64 3.90
CA ALA A 98 13.70 -3.62 3.69
C ALA A 98 12.44 -3.90 4.53
N LEU A 99 11.95 -5.14 4.49
CA LEU A 99 10.78 -5.55 5.24
C LEU A 99 10.99 -5.42 6.75
N ASN A 100 12.14 -5.87 7.26
CA ASN A 100 12.47 -5.77 8.68
C ASN A 100 12.53 -4.30 9.13
N GLN A 101 13.12 -3.41 8.34
CA GLN A 101 13.17 -1.98 8.70
C GLN A 101 11.77 -1.35 8.71
N MET A 102 10.93 -1.63 7.71
CA MET A 102 9.55 -1.14 7.66
C MET A 102 8.73 -1.65 8.86
N LEU A 103 8.74 -2.97 9.12
CA LEU A 103 8.00 -3.55 10.23
C LEU A 103 8.52 -3.07 11.59
N THR A 104 9.83 -2.91 11.75
CA THR A 104 10.41 -2.37 13.00
C THR A 104 9.95 -0.95 13.25
N GLY A 105 9.95 -0.09 12.21
CA GLY A 105 9.47 1.29 12.34
C GLY A 105 7.99 1.36 12.68
N ILE A 106 7.15 0.57 12.00
CA ILE A 106 5.72 0.45 12.31
C ILE A 106 5.50 0.00 13.76
N ASN A 107 6.17 -1.08 14.18
CA ASN A 107 6.05 -1.63 15.53
C ASN A 107 6.49 -0.63 16.60
N LEU A 108 7.60 0.08 16.39
CA LEU A 108 8.10 1.09 17.31
C LEU A 108 7.07 2.21 17.50
N ASN A 109 6.52 2.72 16.40
CA ASN A 109 5.54 3.81 16.46
C ASN A 109 4.21 3.35 17.07
N LEU A 110 3.75 2.12 16.77
CA LEU A 110 2.61 1.52 17.44
C LEU A 110 2.81 1.37 18.94
N GLN A 111 3.97 0.90 19.38
CA GLN A 111 4.27 0.73 20.79
C GLN A 111 4.30 2.08 21.52
N ILE A 112 4.89 3.12 20.90
CA ILE A 112 4.91 4.47 21.45
C ILE A 112 3.49 4.99 21.61
N TYR A 113 2.65 4.84 20.57
CA TYR A 113 1.24 5.20 20.62
C TYR A 113 0.51 4.47 21.77
N GLN A 114 0.65 3.14 21.86
CA GLN A 114 -0.01 2.34 22.91
C GLN A 114 0.41 2.79 24.31
N ASN A 115 1.71 3.09 24.49
CA ASN A 115 2.23 3.58 25.77
C ASN A 115 1.70 4.97 26.13
N GLN A 116 1.55 5.85 25.14
CA GLN A 116 1.11 7.23 25.35
C GLN A 116 -0.39 7.36 25.62
N PHE A 117 -1.22 6.53 24.96
CA PHE A 117 -2.66 6.77 24.92
C PHE A 117 -3.54 5.58 25.35
N GLU A 118 -2.99 4.37 25.46
CA GLU A 118 -3.75 3.17 25.85
C GLU A 118 -3.34 2.62 27.23
N THR A 119 -2.46 3.30 27.96
CA THR A 119 -2.09 2.89 29.33
C THR A 119 -3.16 3.31 30.34
N PRO A 120 -3.41 2.54 31.42
CA PRO A 120 -4.40 2.87 32.44
C PRO A 120 -4.22 4.27 33.06
N GLN A 121 -2.96 4.73 33.15
CA GLN A 121 -2.63 6.08 33.62
C GLN A 121 -3.07 7.16 32.63
N SER A 122 -2.84 6.96 31.33
CA SER A 122 -3.31 7.89 30.28
C SER A 122 -4.84 7.94 30.15
N LEU A 123 -5.51 6.80 30.38
CA LEU A 123 -6.97 6.72 30.37
C LEU A 123 -7.61 7.36 31.61
N GLY A 124 -6.89 7.38 32.74
CA GLY A 124 -7.37 7.94 34.01
C GLY A 124 -7.30 9.46 34.13
N SER A 125 -6.43 10.13 33.37
CA SER A 125 -6.29 11.60 33.40
C SER A 125 -7.26 12.34 32.45
N GLY A 126 -8.00 11.61 31.62
CA GLY A 126 -8.81 12.17 30.54
C GLY A 126 -7.93 12.67 29.38
N ALA A 127 -8.18 12.19 28.16
CA ALA A 127 -7.47 12.68 26.99
C ALA A 127 -7.84 14.16 26.74
N THR A 128 -6.83 15.04 26.66
CA THR A 128 -7.05 16.44 26.25
C THR A 128 -7.34 16.49 24.75
N SER A 129 -8.06 17.51 24.28
CA SER A 129 -8.33 17.69 22.84
C SER A 129 -7.04 17.69 22.00
N GLU A 130 -5.96 18.28 22.51
CA GLU A 130 -4.64 18.31 21.85
C GLU A 130 -3.99 16.92 21.76
N SER A 131 -4.11 16.12 22.84
CA SER A 131 -3.61 14.75 22.86
C SER A 131 -4.37 13.85 21.86
N VAL A 132 -5.68 14.06 21.71
CA VAL A 132 -6.51 13.32 20.75
C VAL A 132 -6.16 13.68 19.31
N THR A 133 -5.97 14.97 19.01
CA THR A 133 -5.57 15.41 17.66
C THR A 133 -4.19 14.88 17.29
N THR A 134 -3.24 14.86 18.23
CA THR A 134 -1.92 14.23 18.04
C THR A 134 -2.06 12.74 17.77
N ALA A 135 -2.84 12.01 18.58
CA ALA A 135 -3.09 10.59 18.38
C ALA A 135 -3.71 10.28 17.01
N LEU A 136 -4.68 11.08 16.56
CA LEU A 136 -5.27 10.94 15.21
C LEU A 136 -4.22 11.10 14.11
N LYS A 137 -3.34 12.10 14.24
CA LYS A 137 -2.26 12.35 13.26
C LYS A 137 -1.27 11.20 13.23
N ASP A 138 -0.80 10.76 14.40
CA ASP A 138 0.23 9.72 14.51
C ASP A 138 -0.28 8.37 14.03
N LEU A 139 -1.50 7.97 14.43
CA LEU A 139 -2.13 6.76 13.93
C LEU A 139 -2.39 6.82 12.42
N THR A 140 -2.73 7.98 11.88
CA THR A 140 -2.87 8.16 10.43
C THR A 140 -1.54 7.92 9.72
N ALA A 141 -0.44 8.46 10.24
CA ALA A 141 0.89 8.23 9.69
C ALA A 141 1.27 6.73 9.75
N VAL A 142 1.03 6.07 10.89
CA VAL A 142 1.24 4.62 11.01
C VAL A 142 0.38 3.85 10.01
N PHE A 143 -0.88 4.23 9.81
CA PHE A 143 -1.76 3.61 8.82
C PHE A 143 -1.16 3.70 7.41
N GLN A 144 -0.71 4.88 7.00
CA GLN A 144 -0.07 5.06 5.68
C GLN A 144 1.19 4.22 5.53
N ALA A 145 2.03 4.16 6.56
CA ALA A 145 3.21 3.30 6.58
C ALA A 145 2.82 1.83 6.36
N THR A 146 1.77 1.35 7.04
CA THR A 146 1.28 -0.02 6.85
C THR A 146 0.73 -0.28 5.46
N GLU A 147 0.03 0.67 4.82
CA GLU A 147 -0.46 0.53 3.44
C GLU A 147 0.69 0.44 2.42
N TYR A 148 1.73 1.28 2.56
CA TYR A 148 2.92 1.18 1.70
C TYR A 148 3.66 -0.14 1.88
N THR A 149 3.78 -0.62 3.12
CA THR A 149 4.39 -1.92 3.40
C THR A 149 3.53 -3.08 2.91
N GLU A 150 2.20 -3.00 2.96
CA GLU A 150 1.30 -4.03 2.43
C GLU A 150 1.49 -4.17 0.93
N ARG A 151 1.55 -3.04 0.22
CA ARG A 151 1.82 -3.02 -1.22
C ARG A 151 3.18 -3.64 -1.54
N TYR A 152 4.22 -3.29 -0.78
CA TYR A 152 5.55 -3.86 -0.95
C TYR A 152 5.55 -5.39 -0.83
N ILE A 153 4.89 -5.93 0.21
CA ILE A 153 4.81 -7.37 0.45
C ILE A 153 3.96 -8.03 -0.63
N THR A 154 2.79 -7.48 -0.95
CA THR A 154 1.81 -8.09 -1.86
C THR A 154 2.35 -8.23 -3.27
N ASP A 155 2.97 -7.18 -3.82
CA ASP A 155 3.50 -7.17 -5.18
C ASP A 155 4.69 -8.15 -5.33
N LEU A 156 5.50 -8.30 -4.29
CA LEU A 156 6.62 -9.25 -4.30
C LEU A 156 6.17 -10.69 -3.99
N ALA A 157 5.14 -10.89 -3.16
CA ALA A 157 4.60 -12.21 -2.82
C ALA A 157 4.05 -12.96 -4.04
N ALA A 158 3.74 -12.26 -5.14
CA ALA A 158 3.37 -12.87 -6.42
C ALA A 158 4.48 -13.78 -7.01
N PHE A 159 5.74 -13.60 -6.61
CA PHE A 159 6.88 -14.37 -7.09
C PHE A 159 7.23 -15.54 -6.15
N GLU A 160 6.32 -16.50 -5.99
CA GLU A 160 6.42 -17.58 -4.99
C GLU A 160 7.75 -18.36 -5.03
N SER A 161 8.33 -18.57 -6.22
CA SER A 161 9.61 -19.29 -6.38
C SER A 161 10.82 -18.59 -5.76
N LEU A 162 10.70 -17.29 -5.46
CA LEU A 162 11.77 -16.49 -4.86
C LEU A 162 11.75 -16.53 -3.34
N PHE A 163 10.69 -17.06 -2.71
CA PHE A 163 10.53 -17.09 -1.26
C PHE A 163 10.38 -18.50 -0.74
N THR A 164 10.63 -18.69 0.56
CA THR A 164 10.02 -19.81 1.28
C THR A 164 8.55 -19.47 1.47
N GLN A 165 7.64 -20.41 1.17
CA GLN A 165 6.19 -20.15 1.02
C GLN A 165 5.51 -19.48 2.24
N GLN A 166 6.17 -19.39 3.39
CA GLN A 166 5.62 -18.84 4.63
C GLN A 166 6.00 -17.38 4.91
N GLN A 167 7.13 -16.87 4.42
CA GLN A 167 7.66 -15.56 4.84
C GLN A 167 6.75 -14.38 4.45
N PRO A 168 6.37 -14.18 3.17
CA PRO A 168 5.52 -13.05 2.78
C PRO A 168 4.11 -13.15 3.35
N LYS A 169 3.55 -14.37 3.45
CA LYS A 169 2.19 -14.60 3.96
C LYS A 169 2.06 -14.21 5.44
N GLN A 170 2.98 -14.68 6.29
CA GLN A 170 2.98 -14.35 7.72
C GLN A 170 3.18 -12.85 7.95
N ALA A 171 4.08 -12.22 7.20
CA ALA A 171 4.30 -10.78 7.28
C ALA A 171 3.04 -9.99 6.89
N LEU A 172 2.36 -10.40 5.81
CA LEU A 172 1.12 -9.78 5.35
C LEU A 172 -0.02 -9.92 6.37
N GLU A 173 -0.20 -11.11 6.94
CA GLU A 173 -1.21 -11.34 7.99
C GLU A 173 -0.94 -10.47 9.23
N GLY A 174 0.31 -10.42 9.70
CA GLY A 174 0.71 -9.57 10.81
C GLY A 174 0.42 -8.09 10.54
N LEU A 175 0.75 -7.61 9.33
CA LEU A 175 0.53 -6.22 8.93
C LEU A 175 -0.96 -5.86 8.83
N ARG A 176 -1.79 -6.76 8.29
CA ARG A 176 -3.25 -6.55 8.20
C ARG A 176 -3.91 -6.50 9.57
N ASN A 177 -3.41 -7.28 10.53
CA ASN A 177 -3.84 -7.18 11.91
C ASN A 177 -3.46 -5.80 12.50
N GLN A 178 -2.26 -5.30 12.21
CA GLN A 178 -1.82 -3.96 12.64
C GLN A 178 -2.68 -2.85 12.03
N GLN A 179 -2.96 -2.89 10.73
CA GLN A 179 -3.88 -1.95 10.08
C GLN A 179 -5.25 -1.92 10.76
N THR A 180 -5.79 -3.09 11.12
CA THR A 180 -7.05 -3.22 11.83
C THR A 180 -6.99 -2.58 13.22
N VAL A 181 -5.91 -2.77 13.97
CA VAL A 181 -5.69 -2.11 15.27
C VAL A 181 -5.64 -0.59 15.10
N VAL A 182 -4.86 -0.10 14.13
CA VAL A 182 -4.67 1.33 13.87
C VAL A 182 -5.98 2.01 13.51
N ILE A 183 -6.75 1.47 12.55
CA ILE A 183 -7.99 2.09 12.11
C ILE A 183 -9.07 2.06 13.21
N ASN A 184 -9.07 1.04 14.07
CA ASN A 184 -9.93 1.00 15.25
C ASN A 184 -9.51 2.07 16.28
N GLY A 185 -8.20 2.28 16.47
CA GLY A 185 -7.66 3.39 17.27
C GLY A 185 -8.14 4.75 16.75
N LEU A 186 -8.02 4.98 15.43
CA LEU A 186 -8.52 6.20 14.78
C LEU A 186 -10.01 6.42 15.04
N LEU A 187 -10.82 5.37 14.91
CA LEU A 187 -12.25 5.43 15.20
C LEU A 187 -12.52 5.76 16.67
N ASN A 188 -11.77 5.20 17.60
CA ASN A 188 -11.92 5.49 19.03
C ASN A 188 -11.58 6.95 19.35
N PHE A 189 -10.47 7.47 18.85
CA PHE A 189 -10.10 8.88 19.06
C PHE A 189 -11.07 9.85 18.39
N SER A 190 -11.56 9.51 17.20
CA SER A 190 -12.59 10.33 16.52
C SER A 190 -13.91 10.45 17.30
N LYS A 191 -14.16 9.56 18.27
CA LYS A 191 -15.31 9.64 19.19
C LYS A 191 -15.01 10.48 20.43
N GLN A 192 -13.74 10.67 20.77
CA GLN A 192 -13.29 11.40 21.95
C GLN A 192 -13.04 12.90 21.67
N THR A 193 -12.96 13.30 20.40
CA THR A 193 -12.86 14.72 20.01
C THR A 193 -14.10 15.20 19.25
N THR A 194 -14.36 16.50 19.35
CA THR A 194 -15.37 17.23 18.56
C THR A 194 -14.74 18.07 17.45
N ASP A 195 -13.40 18.07 17.33
CA ASP A 195 -12.67 18.74 16.26
C ASP A 195 -12.93 18.04 14.93
N SER A 196 -13.92 18.55 14.19
CA SER A 196 -14.30 18.02 12.88
C SER A 196 -13.17 18.12 11.87
N SER A 197 -12.28 19.11 11.99
CA SER A 197 -11.17 19.29 11.04
C SER A 197 -10.12 18.19 11.19
N ALA A 198 -9.77 17.82 12.43
CA ALA A 198 -8.86 16.71 12.71
C ALA A 198 -9.43 15.37 12.25
N ILE A 199 -10.73 15.12 12.49
CA ILE A 199 -11.40 13.88 12.06
C ILE A 199 -11.46 13.82 10.52
N GLN A 200 -11.79 14.93 9.85
CA GLN A 200 -11.81 15.00 8.39
C GLN A 200 -10.43 14.76 7.77
N ALA A 201 -9.38 15.35 8.34
CA ALA A 201 -8.01 15.13 7.89
C ALA A 201 -7.61 13.65 8.02
N ALA A 202 -7.87 13.02 9.18
CA ALA A 202 -7.62 11.59 9.38
C ALA A 202 -8.39 10.72 8.39
N TYR A 203 -9.69 10.98 8.19
CA TYR A 203 -10.49 10.29 7.18
C TYR A 203 -9.88 10.43 5.78
N GLN A 204 -9.54 11.65 5.35
CA GLN A 204 -9.05 11.90 3.99
C GLN A 204 -7.76 11.14 3.72
N MET A 205 -6.86 11.10 4.71
CA MET A 205 -5.59 10.38 4.61
C MET A 205 -5.80 8.87 4.55
N VAL A 206 -6.62 8.31 5.46
CA VAL A 206 -6.95 6.86 5.43
C VAL A 206 -7.63 6.50 4.12
N ALA A 207 -8.61 7.29 3.66
CA ALA A 207 -9.34 7.04 2.42
C ALA A 207 -8.42 7.07 1.18
N GLN A 208 -7.41 7.94 1.17
CA GLN A 208 -6.46 8.02 0.05
C GLN A 208 -5.49 6.85 0.03
N SER A 209 -5.07 6.39 1.21
CA SER A 209 -4.06 5.33 1.33
C SER A 209 -4.63 3.91 1.36
N LEU A 210 -5.90 3.74 1.71
CA LEU A 210 -6.53 2.43 1.86
C LEU A 210 -6.54 1.64 0.55
N THR A 211 -5.87 0.48 0.57
CA THR A 211 -5.86 -0.49 -0.53
C THR A 211 -6.64 -1.76 -0.20
N ASN A 212 -6.75 -2.13 1.08
CA ASN A 212 -7.37 -3.37 1.52
C ASN A 212 -8.91 -3.26 1.67
N PRO A 213 -9.71 -4.03 0.89
CA PRO A 213 -11.16 -4.01 0.96
C PRO A 213 -11.76 -4.39 2.33
N SER A 214 -11.06 -5.18 3.15
CA SER A 214 -11.60 -5.66 4.43
C SER A 214 -11.85 -4.53 5.43
N MET A 215 -11.24 -3.37 5.23
CA MET A 215 -11.37 -2.21 6.12
C MET A 215 -12.43 -1.19 5.67
N LEU A 216 -13.19 -1.49 4.60
CA LEU A 216 -14.23 -0.59 4.10
C LEU A 216 -15.30 -0.26 5.15
N ASN A 217 -15.63 -1.21 6.02
CA ASN A 217 -16.56 -0.98 7.13
C ASN A 217 -16.02 0.10 8.08
N GLN A 218 -14.77 -0.02 8.52
CA GLN A 218 -14.12 0.92 9.41
C GLN A 218 -13.93 2.28 8.74
N LEU A 219 -13.56 2.31 7.45
CA LEU A 219 -13.49 3.53 6.67
C LEU A 219 -14.87 4.24 6.61
N SER A 220 -15.95 3.49 6.38
CA SER A 220 -17.31 4.06 6.35
C SER A 220 -17.72 4.67 7.70
N GLN A 221 -17.34 4.04 8.81
CA GLN A 221 -17.60 4.58 10.14
C GLN A 221 -16.80 5.86 10.38
N LEU A 222 -15.54 5.91 9.93
CA LEU A 222 -14.70 7.09 10.05
C LEU A 222 -15.25 8.24 9.18
N ALA A 223 -15.76 7.93 7.99
CA ALA A 223 -16.45 8.89 7.13
C ALA A 223 -17.70 9.48 7.80
N ILE A 224 -18.50 8.64 8.46
CA ILE A 224 -19.70 9.08 9.19
C ILE A 224 -19.30 10.02 10.34
N ARG A 225 -18.18 9.76 11.01
CA ARG A 225 -17.65 10.67 12.03
C ARG A 225 -17.15 12.00 11.44
N ALA A 226 -16.57 11.97 10.24
CA ALA A 226 -16.01 13.15 9.58
C ALA A 226 -17.07 14.09 8.96
N TYR A 227 -18.10 13.53 8.31
CA TYR A 227 -19.07 14.28 7.51
C TYR A 227 -20.53 14.10 7.94
N GLY A 228 -20.81 13.16 8.85
CA GLY A 228 -22.16 12.83 9.28
C GLY A 228 -22.80 11.71 8.46
N GLN A 229 -23.79 11.04 9.05
CA GLN A 229 -24.42 9.85 8.48
C GLN A 229 -25.12 10.11 7.15
N GLU A 230 -25.75 11.28 6.98
CA GLU A 230 -26.48 11.62 5.75
C GLU A 230 -25.55 11.85 4.55
N GLN A 231 -24.26 12.12 4.81
CA GLN A 231 -23.26 12.39 3.78
C GLN A 231 -22.52 11.11 3.34
N VAL A 232 -22.86 9.95 3.91
CA VAL A 232 -22.17 8.70 3.64
C VAL A 232 -23.16 7.63 3.19
N ALA A 233 -22.85 6.98 2.08
CA ALA A 233 -23.60 5.84 1.60
C ALA A 233 -22.67 4.68 1.32
N PHE A 234 -22.93 3.54 1.97
CA PHE A 234 -22.11 2.34 1.90
C PHE A 234 -22.97 1.16 1.46
N ARG A 235 -22.62 0.51 0.35
CA ARG A 235 -23.25 -0.74 -0.08
C ARG A 235 -22.64 -1.87 0.74
N LYS A 236 -23.36 -2.30 1.77
CA LYS A 236 -23.08 -3.60 2.42
C LYS A 236 -23.39 -4.71 1.42
N ASP A 237 -22.54 -5.72 1.33
CA ASP A 237 -22.83 -6.89 0.51
C ASP A 237 -24.15 -7.50 0.98
N GLU A 238 -25.17 -7.47 0.12
CA GLU A 238 -26.39 -8.21 0.35
C GLU A 238 -26.10 -9.67 0.05
N ILE A 239 -26.52 -10.58 0.94
CA ILE A 239 -26.42 -12.04 0.78
C ILE A 239 -27.45 -12.55 -0.25
N THR A 240 -27.76 -11.74 -1.25
CA THR A 240 -28.65 -12.07 -2.36
C THR A 240 -27.78 -12.44 -3.55
N PRO A 241 -28.09 -13.51 -4.30
CA PRO A 241 -27.31 -13.94 -5.45
C PRO A 241 -27.50 -12.96 -6.61
N ALA A 242 -26.87 -11.79 -6.52
CA ALA A 242 -26.76 -10.83 -7.61
C ALA A 242 -25.38 -10.96 -8.23
N GLN A 243 -25.35 -10.93 -9.57
CA GLN A 243 -24.14 -11.11 -10.36
C GLN A 243 -22.97 -10.26 -9.82
N PRO A 244 -21.75 -10.81 -9.77
CA PRO A 244 -20.57 -10.06 -9.42
C PRO A 244 -20.34 -9.01 -10.51
N SER A 245 -20.79 -7.78 -10.30
CA SER A 245 -20.28 -6.65 -11.07
C SER A 245 -18.86 -6.41 -10.55
N PRO A 246 -17.81 -6.71 -11.34
CA PRO A 246 -16.43 -6.59 -10.91
C PRO A 246 -16.00 -5.13 -10.68
N ASN A 247 -16.87 -4.17 -11.00
CA ASN A 247 -16.67 -2.72 -10.91
C ASN A 247 -17.84 -2.07 -10.18
N ARG A 248 -17.88 -2.19 -8.85
CA ARG A 248 -18.98 -1.65 -8.03
C ARG A 248 -18.46 -0.51 -7.16
N ILE A 249 -19.09 0.66 -7.25
CA ILE A 249 -18.93 1.69 -6.22
C ILE A 249 -19.54 1.13 -4.93
N VAL A 250 -18.70 0.98 -3.91
CA VAL A 250 -19.06 0.37 -2.63
C VAL A 250 -19.25 1.43 -1.54
N LEU A 251 -18.59 2.58 -1.65
CA LEU A 251 -18.74 3.70 -0.72
C LEU A 251 -18.78 5.03 -1.49
N VAL A 252 -19.73 5.89 -1.11
CA VAL A 252 -19.77 7.30 -1.52
C VAL A 252 -19.76 8.16 -0.28
N VAL A 253 -18.90 9.16 -0.26
CA VAL A 253 -18.83 10.18 0.79
C VAL A 253 -18.94 11.55 0.15
N LYS A 254 -19.96 12.31 0.54
CA LYS A 254 -20.13 13.70 0.12
C LYS A 254 -19.24 14.58 1.01
N GLU A 255 -18.07 14.93 0.49
CA GLU A 255 -17.05 15.72 1.20
C GLU A 255 -17.39 17.22 1.22
N ALA A 256 -18.12 17.70 0.20
CA ALA A 256 -18.63 19.08 0.11
C ALA A 256 -19.94 19.12 -0.70
N VAL A 257 -20.51 20.32 -0.89
CA VAL A 257 -21.78 20.54 -1.61
C VAL A 257 -21.80 19.84 -2.97
N ASP A 258 -20.70 19.92 -3.70
CA ASP A 258 -20.51 19.42 -5.06
C ASP A 258 -19.36 18.40 -5.17
N ARG A 259 -18.76 17.96 -4.05
CA ARG A 259 -17.58 17.09 -4.06
C ARG A 259 -17.87 15.75 -3.40
N TYR A 260 -17.61 14.67 -4.15
CA TYR A 260 -17.87 13.30 -3.73
C TYR A 260 -16.60 12.47 -3.82
N ARG A 261 -16.29 11.70 -2.78
CA ARG A 261 -15.33 10.62 -2.85
C ARG A 261 -16.06 9.31 -3.13
N LEU A 262 -15.60 8.60 -4.15
CA LEU A 262 -16.09 7.29 -4.55
C LEU A 262 -15.01 6.28 -4.23
N VAL A 263 -15.36 5.22 -3.51
CA VAL A 263 -14.52 4.03 -3.37
C VAL A 263 -15.17 2.92 -4.17
N GLN A 264 -14.44 2.46 -5.17
CA GLN A 264 -14.85 1.38 -6.06
C GLN A 264 -14.01 0.13 -5.75
N LEU A 265 -14.67 -1.02 -5.71
CA LEU A 265 -13.98 -2.30 -5.70
C LEU A 265 -13.86 -2.78 -7.15
N GLU A 266 -12.62 -2.94 -7.62
CA GLU A 266 -12.27 -3.45 -8.95
C GLU A 266 -11.24 -4.57 -8.83
N ASN A 267 -11.61 -5.79 -9.21
CA ASN A 267 -10.73 -6.97 -9.13
C ASN A 267 -10.08 -7.16 -7.73
N ASN A 268 -10.86 -7.00 -6.66
CA ASN A 268 -10.40 -7.01 -5.26
C ASN A 268 -9.43 -5.88 -4.86
N LEU A 269 -9.25 -4.87 -5.71
CA LEU A 269 -8.49 -3.66 -5.40
C LEU A 269 -9.44 -2.49 -5.19
N LEU A 270 -9.11 -1.64 -4.23
CA LEU A 270 -9.84 -0.39 -4.03
C LEU A 270 -9.32 0.69 -4.96
N LYS A 271 -10.24 1.36 -5.65
CA LYS A 271 -9.99 2.60 -6.39
C LYS A 271 -10.71 3.73 -5.70
N ASN A 272 -9.93 4.71 -5.25
CA ASN A 272 -10.43 5.93 -4.65
C ASN A 272 -10.45 7.04 -5.70
N GLN A 273 -11.61 7.65 -5.94
CA GLN A 273 -11.79 8.72 -6.91
C GLN A 273 -12.51 9.90 -6.26
N VAL A 274 -12.16 11.11 -6.66
CA VAL A 274 -12.88 12.33 -6.28
C VAL A 274 -13.57 12.87 -7.51
N VAL A 275 -14.88 13.12 -7.39
CA VAL A 275 -15.73 13.59 -8.48
C VAL A 275 -16.42 14.87 -8.04
N GLN A 276 -16.55 15.81 -8.97
CA GLN A 276 -17.39 16.99 -8.81
C GLN A 276 -18.74 16.79 -9.49
N ASP A 277 -19.83 17.08 -8.77
CA ASP A 277 -21.19 17.03 -9.29
C ASP A 277 -22.05 18.15 -8.70
N ASN A 278 -22.40 19.10 -9.58
CA ASN A 278 -23.15 20.30 -9.25
C ASN A 278 -24.64 20.07 -8.96
N ARG A 279 -25.15 18.84 -9.16
CA ARG A 279 -26.54 18.50 -8.85
C ARG A 279 -26.84 18.46 -7.36
N GLY A 280 -25.80 18.44 -6.51
CA GLY A 280 -25.97 18.50 -5.05
C GLY A 280 -26.66 17.27 -4.45
N LEU A 281 -26.58 16.12 -5.13
CA LEU A 281 -27.21 14.87 -4.73
C LEU A 281 -26.82 14.41 -3.32
N ARG A 282 -27.66 13.57 -2.70
CA ARG A 282 -27.26 12.85 -1.48
C ARG A 282 -26.29 11.73 -1.83
N ALA A 283 -25.46 11.32 -0.88
CA ALA A 283 -24.53 10.22 -1.10
C ALA A 283 -25.23 8.92 -1.52
N SER A 284 -26.42 8.64 -0.96
CA SER A 284 -27.24 7.47 -1.31
C SER A 284 -27.72 7.50 -2.77
N ASP A 285 -28.16 8.68 -3.22
CA ASP A 285 -28.71 8.86 -4.55
C ASP A 285 -27.60 8.74 -5.59
N PHE A 286 -26.43 9.32 -5.30
CA PHE A 286 -25.23 9.21 -6.12
C PHE A 286 -24.75 7.76 -6.22
N LEU A 287 -24.68 7.05 -5.09
CA LEU A 287 -24.29 5.66 -5.03
C LEU A 287 -25.19 4.77 -5.88
N ASN A 288 -26.48 5.07 -5.98
CA ASN A 288 -27.46 4.27 -6.72
C ASN A 288 -27.58 4.63 -8.21
N GLN A 289 -26.80 5.59 -8.71
CA GLN A 289 -26.81 5.89 -10.15
C GLN A 289 -26.11 4.80 -10.95
N THR A 290 -26.72 4.43 -12.07
CA THR A 290 -26.18 3.47 -13.04
C THR A 290 -25.10 4.08 -13.94
N ASN A 291 -25.06 5.41 -14.07
CA ASN A 291 -24.06 6.16 -14.82
C ASN A 291 -23.51 7.30 -13.95
N VAL A 292 -22.29 7.15 -13.43
CA VAL A 292 -21.55 8.27 -12.86
C VAL A 292 -20.96 9.07 -14.02
N VAL A 293 -21.46 10.29 -14.24
CA VAL A 293 -20.83 11.21 -15.18
C VAL A 293 -19.55 11.73 -14.52
N LEU A 294 -18.43 11.12 -14.87
CA LEU A 294 -17.10 11.57 -14.47
C LEU A 294 -16.80 12.89 -15.20
N VAL A 295 -17.02 14.03 -14.54
CA VAL A 295 -16.45 15.29 -14.99
C VAL A 295 -15.04 15.33 -14.42
N ASN A 296 -14.06 14.91 -15.22
CA ASN A 296 -12.66 15.18 -14.89
C ASN A 296 -12.49 16.70 -14.76
N PRO A 297 -11.87 17.21 -13.68
CA PRO A 297 -11.49 18.60 -13.65
C PRO A 297 -10.61 18.85 -14.86
N SER A 298 -11.04 19.76 -15.74
CA SER A 298 -10.23 20.24 -16.85
C SER A 298 -8.89 20.68 -16.26
N ALA A 299 -7.79 20.20 -16.83
CA ALA A 299 -6.49 20.81 -16.58
C ALA A 299 -6.67 22.33 -16.78
N ALA A 300 -6.36 23.10 -15.73
CA ALA A 300 -6.39 24.55 -15.84
C ALA A 300 -5.43 24.98 -16.96
N PRO A 301 -5.81 25.98 -17.78
CA PRO A 301 -4.96 26.48 -18.87
C PRO A 301 -3.66 27.10 -18.37
#